data_AF-A0A6A3K6U2-F1
#
_entry.id   AF-A0A6A3K6U2-F1
#
_cell.length_a   1.000
_cell.length_b   1.000
_cell.length_c   1.000
_cell.angle_alpha   90.00
_cell.angle_beta   90.00
_cell.angle_gamma   90.00
#
_symmetry.space_group_name_H-M   'P 1'
#
loop_
_entity.id
_entity.type
_entity.pdbx_description
1 polymer ?
#
loop_
_entity_poly.entity_id
_entity_poly.type
_entity_poly.pdbx_seq_one_letter_code
_entity_poly.pdbx_strand_id
1 'polypeptide(L)'
;MMSHPQTRLTLAVLERAFAHDAAMGDLRGVDALMKQLRLYSQCFDDPRLQLKRIESVAAGVMTAHVKLSVTVTEFTLKRIFPHLGGQHGGCNSNGLYSGF
;
A
#
# COMPACT_ATOMS: atom_id res chain seq x y z
N MET A 1 10.11 4.10 10.35
CA MET A 1 9.23 5.29 10.47
C MET A 1 9.77 6.42 9.59
N MET A 2 9.28 6.54 8.35
CA MET A 2 9.55 7.73 7.53
C MET A 2 9.04 8.97 8.25
N SER A 3 9.84 10.05 8.25
CA SER A 3 9.50 11.28 8.95
C SER A 3 8.24 11.88 8.32
N HIS A 4 7.16 11.98 9.10
CA HIS A 4 5.85 12.56 8.74
C HIS A 4 5.89 13.82 7.83
N PRO A 5 6.83 14.78 7.98
CA PRO A 5 6.91 15.93 7.08
C PRO A 5 7.25 15.56 5.63
N GLN A 6 8.16 14.61 5.40
CA GLN A 6 8.64 14.29 4.05
C GLN A 6 7.54 13.59 3.23
N THR A 7 6.81 12.66 3.84
CA THR A 7 5.66 12.01 3.20
C THR A 7 4.56 13.00 2.83
N ARG A 8 4.26 13.98 3.70
CA ARG A 8 3.26 15.02 3.41
C ARG A 8 3.67 15.89 2.21
N LEU A 9 4.94 16.26 2.13
CA LEU A 9 5.46 17.04 1.01
C LEU A 9 5.42 16.23 -0.30
N THR A 10 5.85 14.97 -0.28
CA THR A 10 5.77 14.09 -1.46
C THR A 10 4.33 13.92 -1.94
N LEU A 11 3.39 13.71 -1.02
CA LEU A 11 1.97 13.59 -1.38
C LEU A 11 1.41 14.89 -1.97
N ALA A 12 1.75 16.06 -1.42
CA ALA A 12 1.30 17.35 -1.97
C ALA A 12 1.85 17.63 -3.38
N VAL A 13 3.09 17.21 -3.66
CA VAL A 13 3.68 17.30 -5.00
C VAL A 13 2.94 16.36 -5.97
N LEU A 14 2.67 15.12 -5.57
CA LEU A 14 1.94 14.15 -6.39
C LEU A 14 0.52 14.62 -6.71
N GLU A 15 -0.19 15.17 -5.72
CA GLU A 15 -1.53 15.72 -5.89
C GLU A 15 -1.58 16.81 -6.98
N ARG A 16 -0.58 17.70 -7.01
CA ARG A 16 -0.48 18.76 -8.03
C ARG A 16 -0.02 18.24 -9.40
N ALA A 17 0.67 17.11 -9.43
CA ALA A 17 1.18 16.51 -10.66
C ALA A 17 0.14 15.64 -11.37
N PHE A 18 -0.87 15.12 -10.65
CA PHE A 18 -1.91 14.30 -11.25
C PHE A 18 -2.90 15.14 -12.07
N ALA A 19 -3.21 14.64 -13.26
CA ALA A 19 -4.35 15.13 -14.03
C ALA A 19 -5.66 14.80 -13.29
N HIS A 20 -6.71 15.60 -13.51
CA HIS A 20 -8.00 15.42 -12.85
C HIS A 20 -8.60 14.03 -13.11
N ASP A 21 -8.40 13.49 -14.30
CA ASP A 21 -8.89 12.19 -14.76
C ASP A 21 -7.86 11.05 -14.60
N ALA A 22 -6.79 11.29 -13.85
CA ALA A 22 -5.77 10.29 -13.59
C ALA A 22 -6.38 8.99 -13.04
N ALA A 23 -5.88 7.86 -13.52
CA ALA A 23 -6.36 6.53 -13.15
C ALA A 23 -5.19 5.64 -12.71
N MET A 24 -5.46 4.74 -11.76
CA MET A 24 -4.53 3.70 -11.29
C MET A 24 -5.29 2.41 -11.03
N GLY A 25 -5.16 1.45 -11.93
CA GLY A 25 -5.98 0.23 -11.93
C GLY A 25 -7.45 0.59 -12.07
N ASP A 26 -8.25 0.18 -11.08
CA ASP A 26 -9.69 0.46 -11.04
C ASP A 26 -10.03 1.83 -10.43
N LEU A 27 -9.05 2.53 -9.84
CA LEU A 27 -9.26 3.85 -9.25
C LEU A 27 -9.18 4.95 -10.32
N ARG A 28 -10.10 5.92 -10.23
CA ARG A 28 -10.13 7.13 -11.07
C ARG A 28 -10.26 8.38 -10.21
N GLY A 29 -9.57 9.44 -10.60
CA GLY A 29 -9.60 10.74 -9.95
C GLY A 29 -8.55 10.90 -8.85
N VAL A 30 -8.08 12.14 -8.69
CA VAL A 30 -6.99 12.52 -7.79
C VAL A 30 -7.29 12.14 -6.34
N ASP A 31 -8.52 12.34 -5.85
CA ASP A 31 -8.90 11.99 -4.47
C ASP A 31 -8.74 10.49 -4.17
N ALA A 32 -9.15 9.62 -5.11
CA ALA A 32 -9.04 8.18 -4.95
C ALA A 32 -7.56 7.73 -4.95
N LEU A 33 -6.78 8.28 -5.88
CA LEU A 33 -5.33 8.07 -5.95
C LEU A 33 -4.61 8.49 -4.66
N MET A 34 -4.92 9.69 -4.15
CA MET A 34 -4.29 10.23 -2.94
C MET A 34 -4.66 9.44 -1.69
N LYS A 35 -5.90 8.95 -1.57
CA LYS A 35 -6.30 8.04 -0.49
C LYS A 35 -5.50 6.75 -0.53
N GLN A 36 -5.32 6.15 -1.70
CA GLN A 36 -4.54 4.92 -1.85
C GLN A 36 -3.05 5.13 -1.54
N LEU A 37 -2.44 6.22 -2.01
CA LEU A 37 -1.04 6.54 -1.70
C LEU A 37 -0.81 6.80 -0.20
N ARG A 38 -1.78 7.43 0.48
CA ARG A 38 -1.75 7.58 1.95
C ARG A 38 -1.82 6.22 2.64
N LEU A 39 -2.69 5.32 2.18
CA LEU A 39 -2.79 3.97 2.74
C LEU A 39 -1.46 3.22 2.61
N TYR A 40 -0.81 3.30 1.45
CA TYR A 40 0.51 2.70 1.24
C TYR A 40 1.55 3.24 2.23
N SER A 41 1.58 4.56 2.41
CA SER A 41 2.52 5.22 3.33
C SER A 41 2.25 4.93 4.80
N GLN A 42 1.00 4.63 5.18
CA GLN A 42 0.62 4.38 6.58
C GLN A 42 0.66 2.91 6.98
N CYS A 43 0.41 2.01 6.03
CA CYS A 43 0.24 0.59 6.33
C CYS A 43 1.46 -0.24 5.99
N PHE A 44 2.26 0.15 4.99
CA PHE A 44 3.47 -0.57 4.63
C PHE A 44 4.68 0.14 5.22
N ASP A 45 5.65 -0.65 5.67
CA ASP A 45 6.89 -0.09 6.16
C ASP A 45 7.88 0.09 5.01
N ASP A 46 8.57 1.23 5.03
CA ASP A 46 9.53 1.68 4.02
C ASP A 46 9.09 1.46 2.55
N PRO A 47 8.00 2.09 2.08
CA PRO A 47 7.62 2.03 0.68
C PRO A 47 8.65 2.75 -0.20
N ARG A 48 9.30 2.01 -1.10
CA ARG A 48 10.32 2.51 -2.02
C ARG A 48 9.82 2.46 -3.46
N LEU A 49 9.66 3.63 -4.08
CA LEU A 49 9.32 3.77 -5.49
C LEU A 49 10.58 4.10 -6.30
N GLN A 50 10.98 3.20 -7.21
CA GLN A 50 12.17 3.38 -8.04
C GLN A 50 11.77 3.49 -9.51
N LEU A 51 12.05 4.63 -10.13
CA LEU A 51 11.94 4.79 -11.57
C LEU A 51 13.02 3.95 -12.26
N LYS A 52 12.61 3.08 -13.18
CA LYS A 52 13.50 2.22 -13.96
C LYS A 52 13.76 2.80 -15.33
N ARG A 53 12.71 3.23 -16.03
CA ARG A 53 12.80 3.75 -17.38
C ARG A 53 11.66 4.72 -17.65
N ILE A 54 11.91 5.71 -18.48
CA ILE A 54 10.89 6.58 -19.06
C ILE A 54 11.04 6.50 -20.58
N GLU A 55 9.92 6.36 -21.26
CA GLU A 55 9.86 6.26 -22.72
C GLU A 55 8.79 7.20 -23.24
N SER A 56 9.09 7.90 -24.34
CA SER A 56 8.09 8.64 -25.10
C SER A 56 7.42 7.67 -26.07
N VAL A 57 6.11 7.52 -25.96
CA VAL A 57 5.33 6.60 -26.81
C VAL A 57 4.69 7.35 -27.98
N ALA A 58 4.36 8.63 -27.77
CA ALA A 58 3.88 9.55 -28.80
C ALA A 58 4.14 11.00 -28.35
N ALA A 59 3.90 11.97 -29.24
CA ALA A 59 3.98 13.38 -28.87
C ALA A 59 3.04 13.68 -27.68
N GLY A 60 3.62 14.09 -26.54
CA GLY A 60 2.87 14.37 -25.31
C GLY A 60 2.49 13.14 -24.47
N VAL A 61 2.84 11.92 -24.89
CA VAL A 61 2.52 10.69 -24.16
C VAL A 61 3.80 10.00 -23.71
N MET A 62 3.95 9.88 -22.40
CA MET A 62 5.11 9.25 -21.76
C MET A 62 4.66 8.02 -20.98
N THR A 63 5.44 6.95 -21.05
CA THR A 63 5.30 5.76 -20.21
C THR A 63 6.49 5.67 -19.26
N ALA A 64 6.22 5.49 -17.97
CA ALA A 64 7.23 5.30 -16.96
C ALA A 64 7.15 3.87 -16.40
N HIS A 65 8.25 3.15 -16.45
CA HIS A 65 8.41 1.86 -15.78
C HIS A 65 8.96 2.11 -14.38
N VAL A 66 8.21 1.67 -13.38
CA VAL A 66 8.50 1.93 -11.97
C VAL A 66 8.48 0.62 -11.20
N LYS A 67 9.43 0.44 -10.28
CA LYS A 67 9.43 -0.65 -9.31
C LYS A 67 8.99 -0.10 -7.95
N LEU A 68 7.81 -0.50 -7.50
CA LEU A 68 7.35 -0.27 -6.13
C LEU A 68 7.77 -1.46 -5.25
N SER A 69 8.54 -1.19 -4.20
CA SER A 69 8.92 -2.17 -3.17
C SER A 69 8.26 -1.77 -1.86
N VAL A 70 7.54 -2.68 -1.23
CA VAL A 70 6.84 -2.44 0.04
C VAL A 70 7.14 -3.58 1.00
N THR A 71 7.25 -3.27 2.30
CA THR A 71 7.42 -4.29 3.34
C THR A 71 6.07 -4.54 4.01
N VAL A 72 5.59 -5.78 3.91
CA VAL A 72 4.41 -6.24 4.65
C VAL A 72 4.85 -6.63 6.04
N THR A 73 4.25 -6.00 7.05
CA THR A 73 4.51 -6.29 8.46
C THR A 73 3.27 -6.90 9.11
N GLU A 74 3.40 -7.42 10.34
CA GLU A 74 2.24 -7.87 11.13
C GLU A 74 1.20 -6.76 11.30
N PHE A 75 1.64 -5.51 11.44
CA PHE A 75 0.77 -4.34 11.48
C PHE A 75 -0.01 -4.15 10.17
N THR A 76 0.65 -4.29 9.03
CA THR A 76 0.02 -4.24 7.70
C THR A 76 -1.05 -5.33 7.57
N LEU A 77 -0.75 -6.55 8.01
CA LEU A 77 -1.68 -7.67 7.96
C LEU A 77 -2.90 -7.43 8.85
N LYS A 78 -2.72 -7.04 10.11
CA LYS A 78 -3.85 -6.74 11.01
C LYS A 78 -4.75 -5.62 10.47
N ARG A 79 -4.19 -4.65 9.74
CA ARG A 79 -4.90 -3.46 9.28
C ARG A 79 -5.56 -3.60 7.91
N ILE A 80 -4.90 -4.26 6.96
CA ILE A 80 -5.40 -4.42 5.58
C ILE A 80 -6.03 -5.80 5.38
N PHE A 81 -5.50 -6.83 6.05
CA PHE A 81 -5.94 -8.22 5.89
C PHE A 81 -6.28 -8.83 7.25
N PRO A 82 -7.26 -8.28 7.99
CA PRO A 82 -7.57 -8.73 9.35
C PRO A 82 -7.93 -10.22 9.41
N HIS A 83 -8.43 -10.78 8.31
CA HIS A 83 -8.76 -12.21 8.17
C HIS A 83 -7.51 -13.12 8.09
N LEU A 84 -6.33 -12.59 7.80
CA LEU A 84 -5.05 -13.33 7.80
C LEU A 84 -4.33 -13.26 9.16
N GLY A 85 -4.72 -12.32 10.02
CA GLY A 85 -4.28 -12.25 11.41
C GLY A 85 -5.02 -13.32 12.20
N GLY A 86 -4.47 -14.54 12.20
CA GLY A 86 -5.14 -15.73 12.70
C GLY A 86 -5.95 -15.48 13.97
N GLN A 87 -7.24 -15.83 13.92
CA GLN A 87 -7.89 -16.36 15.11
C GLN A 87 -7.10 -17.61 15.47
N HIS A 88 -6.13 -17.47 16.37
CA HIS A 88 -5.75 -18.58 17.21
C HIS A 88 -6.99 -18.87 18.07
N GLY A 89 -7.94 -19.62 17.51
CA GLY A 89 -8.94 -20.30 18.29
C GLY A 89 -8.15 -21.15 19.27
N GLY A 90 -8.09 -20.69 20.52
CA GLY A 90 -7.45 -21.44 21.58
C GLY A 90 -8.10 -22.81 21.61
N CYS A 91 -7.36 -23.84 21.19
CA CYS A 91 -7.68 -25.20 21.59
C CYS A 91 -7.54 -25.22 23.11
N ASN A 92 -8.64 -24.94 23.80
CA ASN A 92 -8.76 -25.15 25.22
C ASN A 92 -8.74 -26.67 25.43
N SER A 93 -7.56 -27.23 25.66
CA SER A 93 -7.36 -28.64 26.00
C SER A 93 -7.86 -28.91 27.42
N ASN A 94 -9.18 -28.82 27.59
CA ASN A 94 -9.92 -29.32 28.75
C ASN A 94 -10.88 -30.40 28.23
N GLY A 95 -10.35 -31.60 27.99
CA GLY A 95 -11.11 -32.74 27.47
C GLY A 95 -10.47 -34.07 27.85
N LEU A 96 -10.81 -34.53 29.06
CA LEU A 96 -10.83 -35.92 29.56
C LEU A 96 -9.76 -36.91 29.04
N TYR A 97 -8.80 -37.24 29.91
CA TYR A 97 -8.40 -38.63 30.09
C TYR A 97 -9.39 -39.28 31.07
N SER A 98 -10.42 -39.95 30.56
CA SER A 98 -11.11 -41.03 31.28
C SER A 98 -10.98 -42.31 30.46
N GLY A 99 -10.46 -43.35 31.10
CA GLY A 99 -9.80 -44.48 30.45
C GLY A 99 -10.66 -45.48 29.70
N PHE A 100 -9.93 -46.42 29.10
CA PHE A 100 -10.20 -47.85 28.98
C PHE A 100 -8.85 -48.56 28.95
#